data_AF-A0A227JK33-F1
#
_entry.id   AF-A0A227JK33-F1
#
_cell.length_a   1.000
_cell.length_b   1.000
_cell.length_c   1.000
_cell.angle_alpha   90.00
_cell.angle_beta   90.00
_cell.angle_gamma   90.00
#
_symmetry.space_group_name_H-M   'P 1'
#
loop_
_entity.id
_entity.type
_entity.pdbx_description
1 polymer ?
#
loop_
_entity_poly.entity_id
_entity_poly.type
_entity_poly.pdbx_seq_one_letter_code
_entity_poly.pdbx_strand_id
1 'polypeptide(L)' 'EINVAEQVYNLGNSTIMQNAWERGQDVEIHGVVYGIEDGRLEYLGIRSNSKETVEASYQKALSTILNPDNKLLCR' A
#
# COMPACT_ATOMS: atom_id res chain seq x y z
N GLU A 1 3.91 -9.88 -3.66
CA GLU A 1 3.39 -8.65 -3.01
C GLU A 1 3.68 -7.34 -3.76
N ILE A 2 4.73 -7.25 -4.59
CA ILE A 2 5.12 -6.01 -5.30
C ILE A 2 3.96 -5.38 -6.10
N ASN A 3 3.16 -6.22 -6.77
CA ASN A 3 1.99 -5.77 -7.54
C ASN A 3 0.98 -5.00 -6.66
N VAL A 4 0.78 -5.40 -5.40
CA VAL A 4 -0.13 -4.70 -4.48
C VAL A 4 0.42 -3.32 -4.13
N ALA A 5 1.74 -3.21 -3.87
CA ALA A 5 2.37 -1.92 -3.60
C ALA A 5 2.27 -0.96 -4.81
N GLU A 6 2.50 -1.45 -6.03
CA GLU A 6 2.35 -0.65 -7.26
C GLU A 6 0.89 -0.23 -7.49
N GLN A 7 -0.08 -1.11 -7.23
CA GLN A 7 -1.49 -0.77 -7.37
C GLN A 7 -1.94 0.31 -6.39
N VAL A 8 -1.47 0.24 -5.14
CA VAL A 8 -1.79 1.30 -4.16
C VAL A 8 -1.13 2.62 -4.53
N TYR A 9 0.11 2.59 -5.04
CA TYR A 9 0.79 3.79 -5.53
C TYR A 9 0.04 4.43 -6.71
N ASN A 10 -0.38 3.63 -7.69
CA ASN A 10 -1.17 4.09 -8.83
C ASN A 10 -2.53 4.64 -8.40
N LEU A 11 -3.19 4.00 -7.43
CA LEU A 11 -4.47 4.48 -6.88
C LEU A 11 -4.30 5.84 -6.18
N GLY A 12 -3.25 6.00 -5.36
CA GLY A 12 -2.94 7.26 -4.69
C GLY A 12 -2.61 8.40 -5.65
N ASN A 13 -1.99 8.09 -6.80
CA ASN A 13 -1.69 9.05 -7.87
C ASN A 13 -2.85 9.27 -8.86
N SER A 14 -3.96 8.56 -8.70
CA SER A 14 -5.14 8.78 -9.54
C SER A 14 -5.74 10.17 -9.30
N THR A 15 -6.30 10.77 -10.35
CA THR A 15 -6.99 12.06 -10.26
C THR A 15 -8.14 12.05 -9.25
N ILE A 16 -8.76 10.89 -9.03
CA ILE A 16 -9.86 10.72 -8.07
C ILE A 16 -9.37 10.94 -6.64
N MET A 17 -8.25 10.32 -6.27
CA MET A 17 -7.65 10.44 -4.95
C MET A 17 -7.01 11.80 -4.73
N GLN A 18 -6.29 12.32 -5.74
CA GLN A 18 -5.70 13.66 -5.69
C GLN A 18 -6.79 14.72 -5.47
N ASN A 19 -7.87 14.69 -6.27
CA ASN A 19 -9.01 15.58 -6.09
C ASN A 19 -9.73 15.38 -4.73
N ALA A 20 -9.66 14.19 -4.13
CA ALA A 20 -10.24 13.92 -2.80
C ALA A 20 -9.45 14.57 -1.68
N TRP A 21 -8.14 14.46 -1.74
CA TRP A 21 -7.27 15.13 -0.79
C TRP A 21 -7.24 16.65 -0.99
N GLU A 22 -7.25 17.13 -2.24
CA GLU A 22 -7.28 18.58 -2.55
C GLU A 22 -8.57 19.26 -2.05
N ARG A 23 -9.71 18.57 -2.10
CA ARG A 23 -10.98 19.09 -1.54
C ARG A 23 -11.09 18.93 -0.02
N GLY A 24 -10.05 18.44 0.65
CA GLY A 24 -10.03 18.20 2.10
C GLY A 24 -10.93 17.05 2.55
N GLN A 25 -11.27 16.12 1.66
CA GLN A 25 -12.04 14.93 2.05
C GLN A 25 -11.13 13.96 2.79
N ASP A 26 -11.59 13.51 3.96
CA ASP A 26 -10.89 12.50 4.76
C ASP A 26 -11.02 11.12 4.09
N VAL A 27 -10.00 10.73 3.33
CA VAL A 27 -9.94 9.45 2.62
C VAL A 27 -8.56 8.83 2.83
N GLU A 28 -8.55 7.55 3.19
CA GLU A 28 -7.34 6.79 3.42
C GLU A 28 -7.28 5.56 2.52
N ILE A 29 -6.08 5.25 2.03
CA ILE A 29 -5.83 4.02 1.27
C ILE A 29 -5.11 3.02 2.17
N HIS A 30 -5.60 1.78 2.16
CA HIS A 30 -5.05 0.64 2.89
C HIS A 30 -4.68 -0.50 1.93
N GLY A 31 -3.42 -0.95 1.99
CA GLY A 31 -2.95 -2.12 1.24
C GLY A 31 -2.91 -3.37 2.11
N VAL A 32 -3.67 -4.39 1.74
CA VAL A 32 -3.70 -5.70 2.42
C VAL A 32 -3.35 -6.81 1.45
N VAL A 33 -2.67 -7.83 1.94
CA VAL A 33 -2.38 -9.09 1.23
C VAL A 33 -2.81 -10.25 2.12
N TYR A 34 -3.13 -11.40 1.53
CA TYR A 34 -3.42 -12.61 2.29
C TYR A 34 -2.86 -13.85 1.59
N GLY A 35 -2.47 -14.83 2.39
CA GLY A 35 -2.11 -16.18 1.92
C GLY A 35 -3.37 -17.01 1.67
N ILE A 36 -3.35 -17.86 0.64
CA ILE A 36 -4.48 -18.76 0.36
C ILE A 36 -4.50 -19.92 1.37
N GLU A 37 -3.35 -20.29 1.95
CA GLU A 37 -3.25 -21.39 2.91
C GLU A 37 -3.96 -21.09 4.24
N ASP A 38 -3.86 -19.86 4.76
CA ASP A 38 -4.37 -19.50 6.08
C ASP A 38 -5.41 -18.38 6.08
N GLY A 39 -5.61 -17.70 4.95
CA GLY A 39 -6.58 -16.62 4.80
C GLY A 39 -6.32 -15.42 5.72
N ARG A 40 -5.12 -15.28 6.30
CA ARG A 40 -4.81 -14.18 7.19
C ARG A 40 -4.49 -12.93 6.39
N LEU A 41 -5.21 -11.86 6.69
CA LEU A 41 -4.94 -10.54 6.15
C LEU A 41 -3.68 -9.97 6.84
N GLU A 42 -2.61 -9.89 6.07
CA GLU A 42 -1.37 -9.21 6.41
C GLU A 42 -1.46 -7.77 5.92
N TYR A 43 -1.15 -6.83 6.81
CA TYR A 43 -1.15 -5.42 6.49
C TYR A 43 0.22 -5.03 5.92
N LEU A 44 0.27 -4.57 4.66
CA LEU A 44 1.52 -4.22 3.98
C LEU A 44 2.17 -2.91 4.48
N GLY A 45 1.62 -2.31 5.54
CA GLY A 45 2.14 -1.06 6.10
C GLY A 45 1.80 0.19 5.27
N ILE A 46 0.90 0.06 4.29
CA ILE A 46 0.53 1.13 3.37
C ILE A 46 -0.68 1.86 3.96
N ARG A 47 -0.47 3.00 4.62
CA ARG A 47 -1.55 3.89 5.09
C ARG A 47 -1.31 5.27 4.49
N SER A 48 -2.11 5.63 3.51
CA SER A 48 -1.90 6.88 2.75
C SER A 48 -3.12 7.78 2.88
N ASN A 49 -2.95 8.89 3.59
CA ASN A 49 -3.98 9.92 3.81
C ASN A 49 -3.70 11.23 3.04
N SER A 50 -2.57 11.30 2.34
CA SER A 50 -2.17 12.44 1.51
C SER A 50 -1.16 11.97 0.46
N LYS A 51 -0.92 12.80 -0.55
CA LYS A 51 0.04 12.53 -1.61
C LYS A 51 1.45 12.22 -1.09
N GLU A 52 1.90 12.96 -0.08
CA GLU A 52 3.22 12.75 0.54
C GLU A 52 3.29 11.41 1.27
N THR A 53 2.20 11.04 1.96
CA THR A 53 2.11 9.77 2.69
C THR A 53 2.03 8.57 1.74
N VAL A 54 1.53 8.74 0.51
CA VAL A 54 1.54 7.69 -0.54
C VAL A 54 2.96 7.26 -0.86
N GLU A 55 3.86 8.22 -1.13
CA GLU A 55 5.26 7.92 -1.47
C GLU A 55 5.97 7.24 -0.30
N ALA A 56 5.84 7.79 0.91
CA ALA A 56 6.46 7.22 2.10
C ALA A 56 5.97 5.78 2.38
N SER A 57 4.67 5.54 2.19
CA SER A 57 4.06 4.23 2.36
C SER A 57 4.51 3.23 1.30
N TYR A 58 4.69 3.68 0.06
CA TYR A 58 5.19 2.85 -1.04
C TYR A 58 6.64 2.39 -0.78
N GLN A 59 7.52 3.31 -0.39
CA GLN A 59 8.92 2.98 -0.03
C GLN A 59 8.99 2.00 1.15
N LYS A 60 8.13 2.19 2.15
CA LYS A 60 8.02 1.28 3.29
C LYS A 60 7.58 -0.12 2.87
N ALA A 61 6.53 -0.22 2.04
CA ALA A 61 6.06 -1.51 1.53
C ALA A 61 7.12 -2.21 0.69
N LEU A 62 7.82 -1.51 -0.19
CA LEU A 62 8.93 -2.07 -0.96
C LEU A 62 10.05 -2.60 -0.05
N SER A 63 10.41 -1.87 1.00
CA SER A 63 11.42 -2.32 1.97
C SER A 63 10.96 -3.57 2.74
N THR A 64 9.67 -3.69 3.02
CA THR A 64 9.09 -4.89 3.66
C THR A 64 9.04 -6.10 2.71
N ILE A 65 8.76 -5.87 1.43
CA ILE A 65 8.65 -6.93 0.40
C ILE A 65 10.02 -7.35 -0.15
N LEU A 66 10.99 -6.45 -0.22
CA LEU A 66 12.38 -6.69 -0.64
C LEU A 66 13.30 -6.93 0.57
N ASN A 67 12.78 -7.66 1.54
CA ASN A 67 13.50 -8.09 2.71
C ASN A 67 14.69 -9.01 2.31
N PRO A 68 15.87 -8.84 2.95
CA PRO A 68 17.11 -9.52 2.55
C PRO A 68 17.05 -11.04 2.64
N ASP A 69 16.08 -11.58 3.39
CA ASP A 69 15.81 -13.01 3.52
C ASP A 69 15.01 -13.62 2.34
N ASN A 70 14.61 -12.83 1.34
CA ASN A 70 13.77 -13.25 0.19
C ASN A 70 12.55 -14.08 0.61
N LYS A 71 11.97 -13.74 1.76
CA LYS A 71 10.93 -14.52 2.40
C LYS A 71 9.58 -13.93 2.02
N LEU A 72 8.72 -14.75 1.41
CA LEU A 72 7.33 -14.37 1.13
C LEU A 72 6.64 -13.98 2.45
N LEU A 73 5.95 -12.83 2.47
CA LEU A 73 5.21 -12.34 3.63
C LEU A 73 3.99 -13.23 3.92
N CYS A 74 3.43 -13.82 2.87
CA CYS A 74 2.35 -14.81 2.98
C CYS A 74 2.74 -16.10 2.26
N ARG A 75 2.44 -17.26 2.87
CA ARG A 75 2.45 -18.57 2.21
C ARG A 75 1.03 -18.95 1.81
#